data_AF-A0A0Q4KFJ9-F1
#
_entry.id   AF-A0A0Q4KFJ9-F1
#
_cell.length_a   1.000
_cell.length_b   1.000
_cell.length_c   1.000
_cell.angle_alpha   90.00
_cell.angle_beta   90.00
_cell.angle_gamma   90.00
#
_symmetry.space_group_name_H-M   'P 1'
#
loop_
_entity.id
_entity.type
_entity.pdbx_description
1 polymer ?
#
loop_
_entity_poly.entity_id
_entity_poly.type
_entity_poly.pdbx_seq_one_letter_code
_entity_poly.pdbx_strand_id
1 'polypeptide(L)'
;MKDSPARSEDYARGRRDGLRLALSILLAEEARWEAILGASPSWRTNAVRAVRHKAYQVARKRVQTALNRLLPKDEAELPTDVAAMIERAGL
;
A
#
# COMPACT_ATOMS: atom_id res chain seq x y z
N MET A 1 33.28 -14.85 -2.58
CA MET A 1 32.46 -13.97 -3.43
C MET A 1 31.67 -13.06 -2.50
N LYS A 2 32.14 -11.84 -2.22
CA LYS A 2 31.44 -10.90 -1.32
C LYS A 2 30.34 -10.21 -2.14
N ASP A 3 29.10 -10.31 -1.70
CA ASP A 3 28.01 -9.54 -2.30
C ASP A 3 28.31 -8.04 -2.19
N SER A 4 28.27 -7.34 -3.33
CA SER A 4 28.48 -5.90 -3.38
C SER A 4 27.29 -5.16 -2.78
N PRO A 5 27.51 -4.07 -2.02
CA PRO A 5 26.44 -3.30 -1.37
C PRO A 5 25.37 -2.80 -2.36
N ALA A 6 25.74 -2.56 -3.61
CA ALA A 6 24.80 -2.19 -4.69
C ALA A 6 23.71 -3.26 -4.94
N ARG A 7 24.05 -4.56 -4.96
CA ARG A 7 23.05 -5.63 -5.17
C ARG A 7 22.07 -5.73 -4.01
N SER A 8 22.53 -5.46 -2.79
CA SER A 8 21.69 -5.47 -1.59
C SER A 8 20.66 -4.33 -1.64
N GLU A 9 21.06 -3.15 -2.10
CA GLU A 9 20.16 -1.99 -2.21
C GLU A 9 19.13 -2.16 -3.34
N ASP A 10 19.54 -2.70 -4.49
CA ASP A 10 18.62 -3.01 -5.60
C ASP A 10 17.54 -4.01 -5.16
N TYR A 11 17.93 -5.04 -4.40
CA TYR A 11 16.98 -6.01 -3.84
C TYR A 11 16.04 -5.36 -2.80
N ALA A 12 16.56 -4.47 -1.94
CA ALA A 12 15.74 -3.75 -0.98
C ALA A 12 14.73 -2.81 -1.67
N ARG A 13 15.14 -2.14 -2.73
CA ARG A 13 14.27 -1.31 -3.60
C ARG A 13 13.18 -2.15 -4.25
N GLY A 14 13.54 -3.25 -4.91
CA GLY A 14 12.57 -4.15 -5.54
C GLY A 14 11.51 -4.69 -4.56
N ARG A 15 11.89 -5.00 -3.32
CA ARG A 15 10.93 -5.38 -2.26
C ARG A 15 9.97 -4.25 -1.89
N ARG A 16 10.47 -3.02 -1.75
CA ARG A 16 9.63 -1.84 -1.45
C ARG A 16 8.65 -1.58 -2.59
N ASP A 17 9.09 -1.64 -3.83
CA ASP A 17 8.27 -1.38 -5.01
C ASP A 17 7.21 -2.47 -5.22
N GLY A 18 7.56 -3.73 -5.01
CA GLY A 18 6.59 -4.84 -5.01
C GLY A 18 5.47 -4.66 -3.99
N LEU A 19 5.80 -4.18 -2.78
CA LEU A 19 4.79 -3.88 -1.76
C LEU A 19 3.94 -2.66 -2.10
N ARG A 20 4.51 -1.62 -2.72
CA ARG A 20 3.75 -0.45 -3.22
C ARG A 20 2.76 -0.84 -4.32
N LEU A 21 3.17 -1.72 -5.24
CA LEU A 21 2.28 -2.27 -6.27
C LEU A 21 1.15 -3.10 -5.63
N ALA A 22 1.48 -4.00 -4.69
CA ALA A 22 0.48 -4.80 -3.98
C ALA A 22 -0.52 -3.92 -3.23
N LEU A 23 -0.07 -2.84 -2.59
CA LEU A 23 -0.93 -1.87 -1.91
C LEU A 23 -1.90 -1.19 -2.89
N SER A 24 -1.41 -0.78 -4.06
CA SER A 24 -2.22 -0.12 -5.09
C SER A 24 -3.33 -1.03 -5.63
N ILE A 25 -3.01 -2.32 -5.85
CA ILE A 25 -4.00 -3.32 -6.27
C ILE A 25 -5.06 -3.52 -5.19
N LEU A 26 -4.65 -3.65 -3.92
CA LEU A 26 -5.58 -3.86 -2.81
C LEU A 26 -6.52 -2.66 -2.61
N LEU A 27 -6.01 -1.44 -2.77
CA LEU A 27 -6.83 -0.23 -2.75
C LEU A 27 -7.89 -0.21 -3.85
N ALA A 28 -7.51 -0.59 -5.08
CA ALA A 28 -8.43 -0.66 -6.20
C ALA A 28 -9.55 -1.70 -5.98
N GLU A 29 -9.20 -2.87 -5.44
CA GLU A 29 -10.18 -3.90 -5.11
C GLU A 29 -11.08 -3.48 -3.93
N GLU A 30 -10.53 -2.87 -2.88
CA GLU A 30 -11.30 -2.32 -1.76
C GLU A 30 -12.36 -1.32 -2.25
N ALA A 31 -11.96 -0.35 -3.08
CA ALA A 31 -12.85 0.65 -3.66
C ALA A 31 -13.96 0.03 -4.55
N ARG A 32 -13.63 -1.01 -5.33
CA ARG A 32 -14.64 -1.74 -6.14
C ARG A 32 -15.71 -2.35 -5.24
N TRP A 33 -15.31 -3.00 -4.14
CA TRP A 33 -16.28 -3.62 -3.23
C TRP A 33 -17.09 -2.58 -2.46
N GLU A 34 -16.44 -1.50 -2.01
CA GLU A 34 -17.08 -0.38 -1.33
C GLU A 34 -18.22 0.21 -2.18
N ALA A 35 -17.96 0.44 -3.47
CA ALA A 35 -18.94 1.01 -4.41
C ALA A 35 -20.23 0.19 -4.56
N ILE A 36 -20.21 -1.11 -4.24
CA ILE A 36 -21.36 -2.01 -4.38
C ILE A 36 -21.94 -2.49 -3.04
N LEU A 37 -21.45 -1.96 -1.91
CA LEU A 37 -22.03 -2.24 -0.59
C LEU A 37 -23.45 -1.68 -0.50
N GLY A 38 -24.39 -2.48 -0.01
CA GLY A 38 -25.79 -2.06 0.13
C GLY A 38 -26.59 -2.00 -1.17
N ALA A 39 -25.95 -2.12 -2.34
CA ALA A 39 -26.62 -1.99 -3.64
C ALA A 39 -27.53 -3.16 -4.01
N SER A 40 -27.47 -4.30 -3.29
CA SER A 40 -28.36 -5.44 -3.54
C SER A 40 -29.62 -5.36 -2.69
N PRO A 41 -30.82 -5.71 -3.23
CA PRO A 41 -32.02 -5.96 -2.40
C PRO A 41 -31.88 -7.14 -1.44
N SER A 42 -30.94 -8.05 -1.69
CA SER A 42 -30.69 -9.22 -0.84
C SER A 42 -29.70 -8.89 0.28
N TRP A 43 -30.17 -8.98 1.53
CA TRP A 43 -29.34 -8.77 2.72
C TRP A 43 -28.16 -9.75 2.79
N ARG A 44 -28.34 -11.02 2.35
CA ARG A 44 -27.26 -12.02 2.33
C ARG A 44 -26.16 -11.61 1.35
N THR A 45 -26.53 -11.08 0.19
CA THR A 45 -25.56 -10.59 -0.80
C THR A 45 -24.75 -9.43 -0.23
N ASN A 46 -25.41 -8.48 0.43
CA ASN A 46 -24.72 -7.35 1.07
C ASN A 46 -23.80 -7.81 2.22
N ALA A 47 -24.22 -8.81 3.02
CA ALA A 47 -23.38 -9.38 4.06
C ALA A 47 -22.09 -10.01 3.50
N VAL A 48 -22.19 -10.79 2.43
CA VAL A 48 -21.01 -11.38 1.76
C VAL A 48 -20.09 -10.30 1.17
N ARG A 49 -20.66 -9.25 0.56
CA ARG A 49 -19.88 -8.10 0.06
C ARG A 49 -19.15 -7.38 1.18
N ALA A 50 -19.80 -7.17 2.33
CA ALA A 50 -19.18 -6.55 3.51
C ALA A 50 -18.01 -7.37 4.05
N VAL A 51 -18.13 -8.70 4.10
CA VAL A 51 -17.04 -9.60 4.49
C VAL A 51 -15.85 -9.48 3.52
N ARG A 52 -16.10 -9.46 2.20
CA ARG A 52 -15.03 -9.28 1.19
C ARG A 52 -14.35 -7.93 1.31
N HIS A 53 -15.12 -6.84 1.39
CA HIS A 53 -14.59 -5.50 1.62
C HIS A 53 -13.69 -5.47 2.87
N LYS A 54 -14.14 -6.09 3.96
CA LYS A 54 -13.33 -6.16 5.19
C LYS A 54 -12.06 -6.99 5.02
N ALA A 55 -12.11 -8.08 4.26
CA ALA A 55 -10.93 -8.88 3.96
C ALA A 55 -9.87 -8.06 3.19
N TYR A 56 -10.29 -7.24 2.20
CA TYR A 56 -9.38 -6.33 1.50
C TYR A 56 -8.79 -5.26 2.43
N GLN A 57 -9.59 -4.67 3.32
CA GLN A 57 -9.09 -3.74 4.34
C GLN A 57 -8.00 -4.36 5.22
N VAL A 58 -8.20 -5.60 5.68
CA VAL A 58 -7.22 -6.32 6.51
C VAL A 58 -5.95 -6.62 5.70
N ALA A 59 -6.09 -7.10 4.46
CA ALA A 59 -4.96 -7.35 3.58
C ALA A 59 -4.14 -6.08 3.32
N ARG A 60 -4.81 -4.96 2.97
CA ARG A 60 -4.19 -3.65 2.77
C ARG A 60 -3.40 -3.21 4.00
N LYS A 61 -4.01 -3.30 5.19
CA LYS A 61 -3.34 -2.91 6.45
C LYS A 61 -2.10 -3.76 6.73
N ARG A 62 -2.15 -5.07 6.45
CA ARG A 62 -1.00 -5.97 6.60
C ARG A 62 0.13 -5.64 5.63
N VAL A 63 -0.19 -5.38 4.36
CA VAL A 63 0.81 -4.97 3.35
C VAL A 63 1.41 -3.62 3.72
N GLN A 64 0.60 -2.64 4.13
CA GLN A 64 1.09 -1.35 4.64
C GLN A 64 2.04 -1.53 5.83
N THR A 65 1.69 -2.43 6.76
CA THR A 65 2.53 -2.71 7.93
C THR A 65 3.86 -3.34 7.51
N ALA A 66 3.85 -4.26 6.54
CA ALA A 66 5.07 -4.84 5.99
C ALA A 66 5.93 -3.78 5.28
N LEU A 67 5.32 -2.89 4.50
CA LEU A 67 6.01 -1.78 3.83
C LEU A 67 6.65 -0.84 4.85
N ASN A 68 5.91 -0.43 5.88
CA ASN A 68 6.41 0.46 6.94
C ASN A 68 7.61 -0.13 7.70
N ARG A 69 7.76 -1.47 7.74
CA ARG A 69 8.92 -2.14 8.34
C ARG A 69 10.15 -2.17 7.43
N LEU A 70 9.95 -2.04 6.12
CA LEU A 70 11.03 -2.01 5.12
C LEU A 70 11.44 -0.59 4.73
N LEU A 71 10.62 0.41 5.08
CA LEU A 71 11.03 1.80 5.00
C LEU A 71 12.09 2.07 6.09
N PRO A 72 13.24 2.66 5.75
CA PRO A 72 14.20 3.14 6.73
C PRO A 72 13.50 4.04 7.75
N LYS A 73 13.77 3.83 9.04
CA LYS A 73 13.15 4.63 10.11
C LYS A 73 13.52 6.12 10.04
N ASP A 74 14.66 6.42 9.41
CA ASP A 74 15.16 7.79 9.18
C ASP A 74 14.62 8.42 7.88
N GLU A 75 13.92 7.66 7.02
CA GLU A 75 13.18 8.17 5.84
C GLU A 75 11.70 8.48 6.18
N ALA A 76 11.35 8.53 7.47
CA ALA A 76 10.02 8.99 7.90
C ALA A 76 9.87 10.52 7.79
N GLU A 77 10.97 11.25 7.70
CA GLU A 77 10.98 12.57 7.08
C GLU A 77 11.03 12.34 5.57
N LEU A 78 10.06 12.92 4.84
CA LEU A 78 10.23 13.14 3.40
C LEU A 78 11.68 13.59 3.19
N PRO A 79 12.46 12.96 2.28
CA PRO A 79 13.80 13.45 1.97
C PRO A 79 13.66 14.96 1.79
N THR A 80 14.47 15.75 2.50
CA THR A 80 14.32 17.22 2.55
C THR A 80 14.19 17.81 1.15
N ASP A 81 14.81 17.17 0.18
CA ASP A 81 14.71 17.47 -1.24
C ASP A 81 13.28 17.30 -1.82
N VAL A 82 12.58 16.22 -1.47
CA VAL A 82 11.19 15.97 -1.88
C VAL A 82 10.21 16.90 -1.16
N ALA A 83 10.42 17.16 0.14
CA ALA A 83 9.62 18.14 0.88
C ALA A 83 9.78 19.55 0.30
N ALA A 84 11.01 19.96 0.00
CA ALA A 84 11.30 21.24 -0.65
C ALA A 84 10.75 21.31 -2.08
N MET A 85 10.72 20.20 -2.82
CA MET A 85 10.09 20.16 -4.14
C MET A 85 8.56 20.25 -4.08
N ILE A 86 7.92 19.66 -3.07
CA ILE A 86 6.46 19.77 -2.85
C ILE A 86 6.09 21.21 -2.45
N GLU A 87 6.84 21.80 -1.52
CA GLU A 87 6.67 23.20 -1.11
C GLU A 87 6.87 24.16 -2.30
N ARG A 88 7.88 23.90 -3.13
CA ARG A 88 8.13 24.68 -4.36
C ARG A 88 7.09 24.45 -5.46
N ALA A 89 6.42 23.30 -5.46
CA ALA A 89 5.32 22.99 -6.36
C ALA A 89 3.97 23.53 -5.87
N GLY A 90 3.89 24.04 -4.63
CA GLY A 90 2.68 24.62 -4.06
C GLY A 90 1.57 23.60 -3.77
N LEU A 91 1.96 22.34 -3.51
CA LEU A 91 1.06 21.25 -3.13
C LEU A 91 1.12 20.96 -1.63
#